data_AF-A0A932Z1T7-F1
#
_entry.id   AF-A0A932Z1T7-F1
#
_cell.length_a   1.000
_cell.length_b   1.000
_cell.length_c   1.000
_cell.angle_alpha   90.00
_cell.angle_beta   90.00
_cell.angle_gamma   90.00
#
_symmetry.space_group_name_H-M   'P 1'
#
loop_
_entity.id
_entity.type
_entity.pdbx_description
1 polymer ?
#
loop_
_entity_poly.entity_id
_entity_poly.type
_entity_poly.pdbx_seq_one_letter_code
_entity_poly.pdbx_strand_id
1 'polypeptide(L)'
;SKLIKQNPYGEFGLVSWPTIRPRGIKDRAFAVLDRAAKPMHFREVAAAISKSGWSSKKAHPQTVHNELIKDPRFVLVGRGLYALANWGYESGTVSDVISSLLKSSKRPLSKEAIVESVLKSRFVKPNTVLLNLQNKTLFRKVAEGYALV
;
A
#
# COMPACT_ATOMS: atom_id res chain seq x y z
N SER A 1 38.25 -5.98 0.42
CA SER A 1 37.15 -5.33 1.18
C SER A 1 35.92 -6.24 1.20
N LYS A 2 35.57 -6.84 2.35
CA LYS A 2 34.51 -7.89 2.47
C LYS A 2 33.09 -7.34 2.69
N LEU A 3 32.90 -6.02 2.61
CA LEU A 3 31.67 -5.36 3.06
C LEU A 3 30.68 -5.04 1.93
N ILE A 4 31.08 -5.16 0.67
CA ILE A 4 30.24 -4.90 -0.50
C ILE A 4 29.89 -6.23 -1.16
N LYS A 5 28.61 -6.46 -1.44
CA LYS A 5 28.13 -7.67 -2.14
C LYS A 5 27.13 -7.28 -3.21
N GLN A 6 27.06 -8.10 -4.25
CA GLN A 6 26.05 -7.99 -5.29
C GLN A 6 24.80 -8.78 -4.89
N ASN A 7 23.63 -8.20 -5.10
CA ASN A 7 22.37 -8.92 -4.96
C ASN A 7 22.00 -9.70 -6.24
N PRO A 8 21.04 -10.65 -6.18
CA PRO A 8 20.53 -11.36 -7.36
C PRO A 8 19.93 -10.45 -8.44
N TYR A 9 19.70 -9.18 -8.12
CA TYR A 9 19.24 -8.16 -9.04
C TYR A 9 20.36 -7.39 -9.75
N GLY A 10 21.62 -7.68 -9.43
CA GLY A 10 22.80 -7.06 -10.02
C GLY A 10 23.30 -5.80 -9.30
N GLU A 11 22.63 -5.35 -8.25
CA GLU A 11 22.92 -4.13 -7.49
C GLU A 11 24.02 -4.39 -6.45
N PHE A 12 24.93 -3.43 -6.29
CA PHE A 12 26.02 -3.48 -5.32
C PHE A 12 25.71 -2.60 -4.12
N GLY A 13 25.96 -3.12 -2.92
CA GLY A 13 25.88 -2.31 -1.72
C GLY A 13 26.43 -3.03 -0.51
N LEU A 14 26.26 -2.41 0.65
CA LEU A 14 26.77 -2.97 1.89
C LEU A 14 26.02 -4.26 2.25
N VAL A 15 26.75 -5.26 2.75
CA VAL A 15 26.17 -6.53 3.23
C VAL A 15 25.16 -6.30 4.38
N SER A 16 25.25 -5.17 5.08
CA SER A 16 24.29 -4.76 6.10
C SER A 16 22.94 -4.30 5.54
N TRP A 17 22.87 -3.92 4.25
CA TRP A 17 21.66 -3.38 3.67
C TRP A 17 20.63 -4.48 3.39
N PRO A 18 19.36 -4.31 3.81
CA PRO A 18 18.28 -5.26 3.55
C PRO A 18 18.07 -5.56 2.06
N THR A 19 18.33 -4.58 1.19
CA THR A 19 18.24 -4.69 -0.27
C THR A 19 19.34 -5.56 -0.88
N ILE A 20 20.47 -5.74 -0.16
CA ILE A 20 21.66 -6.47 -0.62
C ILE A 20 21.79 -7.84 0.06
N ARG A 21 21.35 -7.99 1.32
CA ARG A 21 21.27 -9.29 2.00
C ARG A 21 20.04 -9.33 2.90
N PRO A 22 18.86 -9.60 2.33
CA PRO A 22 17.64 -9.70 3.12
C PRO A 22 17.71 -10.94 4.01
N ARG A 23 17.57 -10.75 5.33
CA ARG A 23 17.69 -11.83 6.32
C ARG A 23 16.39 -12.64 6.46
N GLY A 24 15.25 -12.01 6.16
CA GLY A 24 13.93 -12.63 6.27
C GLY A 24 12.94 -12.15 5.21
N ILE A 25 11.70 -12.62 5.30
CA ILE A 25 10.63 -12.31 4.33
C ILE A 25 10.35 -10.80 4.26
N LYS A 26 10.33 -10.10 5.41
CA LYS A 26 10.13 -8.65 5.49
C LYS A 26 11.15 -7.86 4.67
N ASP A 27 12.43 -8.21 4.75
CA ASP A 27 13.49 -7.50 4.03
C ASP A 27 13.45 -7.80 2.53
N ARG A 28 13.08 -9.04 2.15
CA ARG A 28 12.83 -9.39 0.74
C ARG A 28 11.64 -8.64 0.18
N ALA A 29 10.55 -8.52 0.96
CA ALA A 29 9.38 -7.76 0.58
C ALA A 29 9.71 -6.27 0.41
N PHE A 30 10.53 -5.71 1.31
CA PHE A 30 11.06 -4.36 1.19
C PHE A 30 11.82 -4.17 -0.11
N ALA A 31 12.81 -5.02 -0.41
CA ALA A 31 13.60 -4.92 -1.65
C ALA A 31 12.73 -5.04 -2.92
N VAL A 32 11.72 -5.92 -2.89
CA VAL A 32 10.77 -6.09 -4.01
C VAL A 32 9.91 -4.84 -4.21
N LEU A 33 9.35 -4.27 -3.13
CA LEU A 33 8.52 -3.08 -3.21
C LEU A 33 9.33 -1.85 -3.60
N ASP A 34 10.52 -1.67 -3.01
CA ASP A 34 11.45 -0.59 -3.31
C ASP A 34 11.83 -0.59 -4.80
N ARG A 35 12.19 -1.75 -5.34
CA ARG A 35 12.46 -1.93 -6.78
C ARG A 35 11.23 -1.69 -7.65
N ALA A 36 10.04 -2.11 -7.21
CA ALA A 36 8.83 -1.93 -7.99
C ALA A 36 8.39 -0.45 -8.06
N ALA A 37 8.81 0.38 -7.09
CA ALA A 37 8.46 1.80 -6.95
C ALA A 37 6.94 2.09 -7.01
N LYS A 38 6.11 1.07 -6.74
CA LYS A 38 4.65 1.17 -6.75
C LYS A 38 4.03 0.20 -5.74
N PRO A 39 2.82 0.50 -5.22
CA PRO A 39 2.12 -0.43 -4.35
C PRO A 39 1.83 -1.75 -5.04
N MET A 40 2.02 -2.87 -4.35
CA MET A 40 1.81 -4.21 -4.89
C MET A 40 0.92 -5.06 -3.99
N HIS A 41 0.19 -5.99 -4.59
CA HIS A 41 -0.61 -6.93 -3.80
C HIS A 41 0.30 -7.96 -3.12
N PHE A 42 0.01 -8.35 -1.88
CA PHE A 42 0.87 -9.27 -1.11
C PHE A 42 1.15 -10.60 -1.82
N ARG A 43 0.21 -11.09 -2.64
CA ARG A 43 0.40 -12.28 -3.50
C ARG A 43 1.46 -12.05 -4.58
N GLU A 44 1.46 -10.87 -5.18
CA GLU A 44 2.46 -10.49 -6.19
C GLU A 44 3.83 -10.31 -5.54
N VAL A 45 3.87 -9.70 -4.35
CA VAL A 45 5.09 -9.60 -3.54
C VAL A 45 5.63 -10.99 -3.23
N ALA A 46 4.79 -11.94 -2.78
CA ALA A 46 5.20 -13.32 -2.55
C ALA A 46 5.74 -14.02 -3.81
N ALA A 47 5.09 -13.80 -4.96
CA ALA A 47 5.54 -14.32 -6.24
C ALA A 47 6.89 -13.71 -6.68
N ALA A 48 7.06 -12.40 -6.51
CA ALA A 48 8.29 -11.68 -6.83
C ALA A 48 9.45 -12.11 -5.92
N ILE A 49 9.20 -12.29 -4.61
CA ILE A 49 10.17 -12.87 -3.68
C ILE A 49 10.56 -14.28 -4.13
N SER A 50 9.62 -15.10 -4.58
CA SER A 50 9.93 -16.45 -5.06
C SER A 50 10.74 -16.45 -6.36
N LYS A 51 10.53 -15.45 -7.24
CA LYS A 51 11.27 -15.28 -8.51
C LYS A 51 12.65 -14.64 -8.34
N SER A 52 12.86 -13.89 -7.26
CA SER A 52 14.08 -13.12 -7.01
C SER A 52 15.37 -13.92 -6.83
N GLY A 53 15.29 -15.24 -6.62
CA GLY A 53 16.45 -16.07 -6.33
C GLY A 53 17.02 -15.92 -4.92
N TRP A 54 16.44 -15.08 -4.05
CA TRP A 54 16.88 -14.91 -2.66
C TRP A 54 16.64 -16.14 -1.76
N SER A 55 15.80 -17.08 -2.22
CA SER A 55 15.32 -18.21 -1.42
C SER A 55 15.07 -19.40 -2.32
N SER A 56 15.61 -20.56 -1.97
CA SER A 56 15.27 -21.83 -2.62
C SER A 56 13.82 -22.27 -2.32
N LYS A 57 13.23 -21.75 -1.23
CA LYS A 57 11.84 -22.04 -0.82
C LYS A 57 10.89 -20.95 -1.31
N LYS A 58 9.75 -21.36 -1.87
CA LYS A 58 8.63 -20.47 -2.27
C LYS A 58 8.12 -19.69 -1.05
N ALA A 59 7.90 -18.39 -1.23
CA ALA A 59 7.30 -17.56 -0.19
C ALA A 59 5.79 -17.80 -0.15
N HIS A 60 5.26 -18.19 1.00
CA HIS A 60 3.82 -18.42 1.17
C HIS A 60 3.08 -17.07 1.27
N PRO A 61 2.03 -16.82 0.46
CA PRO A 61 1.35 -15.52 0.44
C PRO A 61 0.80 -15.09 1.81
N GLN A 62 0.27 -16.02 2.61
CA GLN A 62 -0.24 -15.70 3.95
C GLN A 62 0.88 -15.30 4.92
N THR A 63 2.04 -15.96 4.84
CA THR A 63 3.20 -15.59 5.66
C THR A 63 3.69 -14.20 5.28
N VAL A 64 3.79 -13.90 3.97
CA VAL A 64 4.15 -12.57 3.49
C VAL A 64 3.14 -11.53 3.98
N HIS A 65 1.84 -11.80 3.90
CA HIS A 65 0.80 -10.91 4.40
C HIS A 65 0.97 -10.61 5.90
N ASN A 66 1.17 -11.64 6.73
CA ASN A 66 1.34 -11.48 8.16
C ASN A 66 2.61 -10.69 8.51
N GLU A 67 3.70 -10.92 7.78
CA GLU A 67 4.96 -10.19 7.97
C GLU A 67 4.83 -8.72 7.53
N LEU A 68 4.08 -8.44 6.46
CA LEU A 68 3.80 -7.07 6.02
C LEU A 68 2.94 -6.29 7.03
N ILE A 69 2.00 -6.95 7.71
CA ILE A 69 1.18 -6.31 8.76
C ILE A 69 2.02 -5.99 10.00
N LYS A 70 2.95 -6.87 10.37
CA LYS A 70 3.74 -6.72 11.61
C LYS A 70 4.83 -5.66 11.51
N ASP A 71 5.27 -5.30 10.31
CA ASP A 71 6.41 -4.42 10.10
C ASP A 71 5.93 -2.99 9.73
N PRO A 72 6.29 -1.97 10.54
CA PRO A 72 5.80 -0.59 10.36
C PRO A 72 6.33 0.08 9.09
N ARG A 73 7.30 -0.51 8.40
CA ARG A 73 7.80 -0.01 7.11
C ARG A 73 6.77 -0.17 5.98
N PHE A 74 5.73 -0.97 6.17
CA PHE A 74 4.70 -1.20 5.17
C PHE A 74 3.37 -0.58 5.61
N VAL A 75 2.67 -0.01 4.64
CA VAL A 75 1.34 0.58 4.83
C VAL A 75 0.35 -0.14 3.93
N LEU A 76 -0.78 -0.56 4.51
CA LEU A 76 -1.89 -1.14 3.76
C LEU A 76 -2.65 -0.03 3.04
N VAL A 77 -2.42 0.10 1.73
CA VAL A 77 -3.04 1.15 0.91
C VAL A 77 -4.33 0.70 0.22
N GLY A 78 -4.64 -0.59 0.23
CA GLY A 78 -5.88 -1.13 -0.31
C GLY A 78 -6.06 -2.60 0.08
N ARG A 79 -7.11 -3.26 -0.42
CA ARG A 79 -7.42 -4.67 -0.09
C ARG A 79 -6.27 -5.59 -0.53
N GLY A 80 -5.38 -5.90 0.41
CA GLY A 80 -4.16 -6.67 0.17
C GLY A 80 -3.05 -5.92 -0.58
N LEU A 81 -3.21 -4.62 -0.87
CA LEU A 81 -2.15 -3.81 -1.47
C LEU A 81 -1.29 -3.15 -0.39
N TYR A 82 0.01 -3.32 -0.52
CA TYR A 82 1.00 -2.75 0.39
C TYR A 82 1.91 -1.78 -0.35
N ALA A 83 2.24 -0.69 0.34
CA ALA A 83 3.21 0.31 -0.07
C ALA A 83 4.27 0.48 1.01
N LEU A 84 5.40 1.10 0.68
CA LEU A 84 6.38 1.51 1.67
C LEU A 84 5.92 2.79 2.38
N ALA A 85 6.15 2.86 3.69
CA ALA A 85 5.77 4.01 4.52
C ALA A 85 6.47 5.32 4.09
N ASN A 86 7.70 5.22 3.57
CA ASN A 86 8.47 6.38 3.10
C ASN A 86 7.93 7.00 1.81
N TRP A 87 7.01 6.36 1.10
CA TRP A 87 6.38 6.91 -0.11
C TRP A 87 5.29 7.95 0.19
N GLY A 88 5.01 8.23 1.47
CA GLY A 88 4.02 9.24 1.87
C GLY A 88 2.57 8.78 1.72
N TYR A 89 2.32 7.48 1.58
CA TYR A 89 0.97 6.95 1.64
C TYR A 89 0.45 6.99 3.08
N GLU A 90 -0.63 7.74 3.32
CA GLU A 90 -1.28 7.77 4.62
C GLU A 90 -1.96 6.42 4.93
N SER A 91 -1.73 5.93 6.14
CA SER A 91 -2.48 4.82 6.71
C SER A 91 -3.93 5.24 6.93
N GLY A 92 -4.86 4.54 6.31
CA GLY A 92 -6.29 4.81 6.45
C GLY A 92 -7.09 4.08 5.38
N THR A 93 -8.39 4.03 5.54
CA THR A 93 -9.32 3.51 4.55
C THR A 93 -9.71 4.59 3.55
N VAL A 94 -10.34 4.20 2.44
CA VAL A 94 -10.95 5.17 1.51
C VAL A 94 -12.00 6.02 2.25
N SER A 95 -12.69 5.45 3.24
CA SER A 95 -13.63 6.16 4.09
C SER A 95 -12.98 7.27 4.92
N ASP A 96 -11.77 7.07 5.42
CA ASP A 96 -11.06 8.08 6.22
C ASP A 96 -10.67 9.28 5.35
N VAL A 97 -10.25 9.03 4.12
CA VAL A 97 -9.95 10.09 3.14
C VAL A 97 -11.22 10.86 2.76
N ILE A 98 -12.32 10.16 2.47
CA ILE A 98 -13.62 10.81 2.19
C ILE A 98 -14.07 11.64 3.40
N SER A 99 -13.90 11.12 4.62
CA SER A 99 -14.28 11.81 5.84
C SER A 99 -13.43 13.06 6.09
N SER A 100 -12.12 12.98 5.86
CA SER A 100 -11.22 14.12 5.94
C SER A 100 -11.57 15.20 4.90
N LEU A 101 -11.87 14.78 3.67
CA LEU A 101 -12.33 15.64 2.58
C LEU A 101 -13.60 16.41 2.98
N LEU A 102 -14.62 15.69 3.47
CA LEU A 102 -15.90 16.28 3.88
C LEU A 102 -15.76 17.20 5.11
N LYS A 103 -14.88 16.87 6.06
CA LYS A 103 -14.55 17.74 7.20
C LYS A 103 -13.87 19.03 6.75
N SER A 104 -12.94 18.93 5.80
CA SER A 104 -12.19 20.08 5.28
C SER A 104 -13.06 21.00 4.42
N SER A 105 -13.92 20.42 3.56
CA SER A 105 -14.78 21.19 2.66
C SER A 105 -15.92 21.92 3.40
N LYS A 106 -16.31 21.48 4.61
CA LYS A 106 -17.43 22.02 5.41
C LYS A 106 -18.77 22.12 4.65
N ARG A 107 -18.87 21.46 3.50
CA ARG A 107 -20.00 21.50 2.57
C ARG A 107 -20.21 20.11 2.00
N PRO A 108 -21.46 19.72 1.70
CA PRO A 108 -21.72 18.50 0.97
C PRO A 108 -21.02 18.53 -0.39
N LEU A 109 -20.41 17.42 -0.78
CA LEU A 109 -19.75 17.29 -2.08
C LEU A 109 -20.53 16.33 -2.97
N SER A 110 -20.52 16.59 -4.28
CA SER A 110 -21.08 15.68 -5.26
C SER A 110 -20.28 14.38 -5.32
N LYS A 111 -20.93 13.31 -5.77
CA LYS A 111 -20.28 12.00 -5.94
C LYS A 111 -19.05 12.10 -6.83
N GLU A 112 -19.15 12.86 -7.91
CA GLU A 112 -18.10 13.06 -8.91
C GLU A 112 -16.91 13.80 -8.30
N ALA A 113 -17.15 14.88 -7.56
CA ALA A 113 -16.10 15.65 -6.90
C ALA A 113 -15.34 14.84 -5.83
N ILE A 114 -16.06 13.99 -5.08
CA ILE A 114 -15.43 13.09 -4.10
C ILE A 114 -14.56 12.05 -4.80
N VAL A 115 -15.07 11.42 -5.87
CA VAL A 115 -14.30 10.45 -6.65
C VAL A 115 -13.04 11.08 -7.20
N GLU A 116 -13.13 12.24 -7.84
CA GLU A 116 -11.97 12.92 -8.41
C GLU A 116 -10.93 13.30 -7.33
N SER A 117 -11.38 13.83 -6.20
CA SER A 117 -10.50 14.22 -5.09
C SER A 117 -9.80 13.01 -4.47
N VAL A 118 -10.52 11.90 -4.28
CA VAL A 118 -9.95 10.67 -3.72
C VAL A 118 -8.98 10.01 -4.70
N LEU A 119 -9.26 10.05 -6.01
CA LEU A 119 -8.35 9.55 -7.04
C LEU A 119 -7.07 10.39 -7.13
N LYS A 120 -7.15 11.70 -6.88
CA LYS A 120 -5.96 12.58 -6.78
C LYS A 120 -5.11 12.25 -5.55
N SER A 121 -5.74 11.96 -4.42
CA SER A 121 -5.02 11.68 -3.17
C SER A 121 -4.54 10.23 -3.04
N ARG A 122 -5.14 9.26 -3.75
CA ARG A 122 -4.83 7.83 -3.57
C ARG A 122 -5.02 6.99 -4.84
N PHE A 123 -4.14 6.01 -5.03
CA PHE A 123 -4.28 4.96 -6.06
C PHE A 123 -5.41 3.97 -5.70
N VAL A 124 -6.64 4.34 -5.99
CA VAL A 124 -7.83 3.49 -5.80
C VAL A 124 -8.68 3.47 -7.06
N LYS A 125 -9.48 2.41 -7.24
CA LYS A 125 -10.42 2.36 -8.37
C LYS A 125 -11.65 3.23 -8.05
N PRO A 126 -12.25 3.91 -9.04
CA PRO A 126 -13.48 4.69 -8.83
C PRO A 126 -14.58 3.87 -8.14
N ASN A 127 -14.77 2.61 -8.55
CA ASN A 127 -15.75 1.70 -7.97
C ASN A 127 -15.55 1.47 -6.47
N THR A 128 -14.30 1.46 -6.00
CA THR A 128 -13.99 1.31 -4.58
C THR A 128 -14.43 2.54 -3.79
N VAL A 129 -14.29 3.74 -4.36
CA VAL A 129 -14.78 4.98 -3.74
C VAL A 129 -16.30 4.96 -3.66
N LEU A 130 -16.97 4.56 -4.74
CA LEU A 130 -18.44 4.46 -4.78
C LEU A 130 -18.99 3.45 -3.77
N LEU A 131 -18.33 2.31 -3.60
CA LEU A 131 -18.73 1.32 -2.60
C LEU A 131 -18.59 1.86 -1.17
N ASN A 132 -17.53 2.63 -0.89
CA ASN A 132 -17.36 3.25 0.43
C ASN A 132 -18.40 4.36 0.67
N LEU A 133 -18.77 5.13 -0.35
CA LEU A 133 -19.84 6.15 -0.27
C LEU A 133 -21.23 5.57 -0.01
N GLN A 134 -21.46 4.28 -0.28
CA GLN A 134 -22.70 3.59 0.08
C GLN A 134 -22.79 3.23 1.57
N ASN A 135 -21.71 3.42 2.33
CA ASN A 135 -21.70 3.14 3.75
C ASN A 135 -22.52 4.17 4.54
N LYS A 136 -23.78 3.81 4.84
CA LYS A 136 -24.75 4.64 5.56
C LYS A 136 -24.37 4.95 7.01
N THR A 137 -23.38 4.28 7.59
CA THR A 137 -22.92 4.58 8.95
C THR A 137 -21.99 5.78 9.01
N LEU A 138 -21.32 6.11 7.90
CA LEU A 138 -20.34 7.21 7.82
C LEU A 138 -20.82 8.34 6.91
N PHE A 139 -21.56 8.01 5.84
CA PHE A 139 -21.98 9.00 4.85
C PHE A 139 -23.50 9.02 4.68
N ARG A 140 -24.08 10.22 4.72
CA ARG A 140 -25.49 10.47 4.43
C ARG A 140 -25.60 11.24 3.12
N LYS A 141 -26.49 10.77 2.24
CA LYS A 141 -26.88 11.51 1.05
C LYS A 141 -27.88 12.61 1.44
N VAL A 142 -27.54 13.85 1.16
CA VAL A 142 -28.36 15.05 1.32
C VAL A 142 -28.74 15.61 -0.07
N ALA A 143 -29.65 16.58 -0.13
CA ALA A 143 -30.12 17.15 -1.40
C ALA A 143 -28.98 17.68 -2.29
N GLU A 144 -27.92 18.22 -1.68
CA GLU A 144 -26.77 18.83 -2.35
C GLU A 144 -25.58 17.88 -2.58
N GLY A 145 -25.63 16.62 -2.12
CA GLY A 145 -24.52 15.68 -2.25
C GLY A 145 -24.38 14.70 -1.09
N TYR A 146 -23.14 14.41 -0.70
CA TYR A 146 -22.82 13.57 0.46
C TYR A 146 -22.28 14.41 1.61
N ALA A 147 -22.78 14.15 2.81
CA ALA A 147 -22.31 14.72 4.07
C ALA A 147 -21.92 13.58 5.03
N LEU A 148 -21.15 13.92 6.07
CA LEU A 148 -20.89 13.00 7.18
C LEU A 148 -22.17 12.80 8.01
N VAL A 149 -22.36 11.57 8.50
CA VAL A 149 -23.45 11.21 9.42
C VAL A 149 -23.25 11.87 10.78
#